data_AF-A0A0Q0RJB8-F1
#
_entry.id   AF-A0A0Q0RJB8-F1
#
_cell.length_a   1.000
_cell.length_b   1.000
_cell.length_c   1.000
_cell.angle_alpha   90.00
_cell.angle_beta   90.00
_cell.angle_gamma   90.00
#
_symmetry.space_group_name_H-M   'P 1'
#
loop_
_entity.id
_entity.type
_entity.pdbx_description
1 polymer ?
#
loop_
_entity_poly.entity_id
_entity_poly.type
_entity_poly.pdbx_seq_one_letter_code
_entity_poly.pdbx_strand_id
1 'polypeptide(L)'
;MENIENSINGFIVLDKPAGPTSHQVDSWVRDITGEKKVGHIGTLDPNVSGVLVMALGKATKLIDIVHERPKEYVAVMRFYKELQEKDIRSVFSQFTGKIYQLPPVRSAVSRELRIREIYSLDVLEIKDKLVLFKVKCESGTYIRTLCTDIGYVAGPGGQMADLRRLSTGDFTENMAHTLQDLSDAVILSKLGKPEYLNNMIIGMDFIFKNTPKIIIKKSAIKNILKGSDIFPPGIKTVLGNPRKGDRVAVYSEENELIAYGTMLVDTLNDLKAVDIDGLLVESDNGGKDNVVRRGEERKNIPVYKPGKRLHKNTEHAKERNNTGNGKKPIRNHTGFKGNNSFLRKGKNK
;
A
#
# COMPACT_ATOMS: atom_id res chain seq x y z
N MET A 1 -12.16 1.13 -40.58
CA MET A 1 -12.57 1.80 -39.32
C MET A 1 -11.43 1.62 -38.35
N GLU A 2 -10.59 2.65 -38.20
CA GLU A 2 -9.57 2.64 -37.15
C GLU A 2 -10.29 2.66 -35.81
N ASN A 3 -10.28 1.52 -35.10
CA ASN A 3 -10.61 1.48 -33.68
C ASN A 3 -9.52 2.28 -32.96
N ILE A 4 -9.74 3.58 -32.77
CA ILE A 4 -9.09 4.27 -31.66
C ILE A 4 -9.72 3.65 -30.41
N GLU A 5 -9.14 2.55 -29.93
CA GLU A 5 -9.39 2.04 -28.58
C GLU A 5 -9.11 3.19 -27.63
N ASN A 6 -10.16 3.89 -27.20
CA ASN A 6 -10.03 4.90 -26.15
C ASN A 6 -9.64 4.17 -24.87
N SER A 7 -8.34 4.08 -24.62
CA SER A 7 -7.81 3.45 -23.42
C SER A 7 -8.32 4.18 -22.19
N ILE A 8 -8.94 3.44 -21.28
CA ILE A 8 -9.44 3.91 -20.00
C ILE A 8 -8.25 4.19 -19.08
N ASN A 9 -8.09 5.45 -18.70
CA ASN A 9 -7.02 5.90 -17.81
C ASN A 9 -7.62 6.53 -16.56
N GLY A 10 -7.66 5.77 -15.47
CA GLY A 10 -8.27 6.24 -14.23
C GLY A 10 -8.49 5.13 -13.21
N PHE A 11 -9.25 5.46 -12.18
CA PHE A 11 -9.68 4.52 -11.16
C PHE A 11 -11.15 4.18 -11.32
N ILE A 12 -11.51 2.94 -11.01
CA ILE A 12 -12.90 2.52 -10.85
C ILE A 12 -13.01 1.91 -9.45
N VAL A 13 -13.99 2.32 -8.68
CA VAL A 13 -14.24 1.73 -7.36
C VAL A 13 -15.26 0.62 -7.52
N LEU A 14 -14.86 -0.62 -7.21
CA LEU A 14 -15.78 -1.75 -7.22
C LEU A 14 -16.29 -2.06 -5.81
N ASP A 15 -17.55 -2.43 -5.69
CA ASP A 15 -18.05 -3.19 -4.56
C ASP A 15 -17.73 -4.67 -4.81
N LYS A 16 -16.56 -5.10 -4.34
CA LYS A 16 -16.10 -6.47 -4.53
C LYS A 16 -17.09 -7.43 -3.85
N PRO A 17 -17.62 -8.45 -4.54
CA PRO A 17 -18.43 -9.47 -3.91
C PRO A 17 -17.57 -10.41 -3.03
N ALA A 18 -18.19 -11.03 -2.04
CA ALA A 18 -17.60 -12.15 -1.33
C ALA A 18 -17.57 -13.40 -2.24
N GLY A 19 -16.49 -14.17 -2.17
CA GLY A 19 -16.27 -15.36 -3.01
C GLY A 19 -14.95 -15.31 -3.79
N PRO A 20 -14.80 -14.43 -4.79
CA PRO A 20 -13.58 -14.36 -5.60
C PRO A 20 -12.42 -13.70 -4.85
N THR A 21 -11.20 -14.10 -5.20
CA THR A 21 -9.99 -13.35 -4.86
C THR A 21 -9.96 -11.99 -5.56
N SER A 22 -9.25 -11.01 -5.00
CA SER A 22 -9.07 -9.71 -5.68
C SER A 22 -8.37 -9.85 -7.04
N HIS A 23 -7.47 -10.83 -7.20
CA HIS A 23 -6.81 -11.09 -8.49
C HIS A 23 -7.73 -11.69 -9.56
N GLN A 24 -8.73 -12.49 -9.16
CA GLN A 24 -9.76 -12.91 -10.11
C GLN A 24 -10.59 -11.72 -10.58
N VAL A 25 -10.89 -10.78 -9.68
CA VAL A 25 -11.56 -9.52 -10.04
C VAL A 25 -10.69 -8.69 -11.00
N ASP A 26 -9.36 -8.60 -10.80
CA ASP A 26 -8.45 -7.97 -11.78
C ASP A 26 -8.62 -8.58 -13.18
N SER A 27 -8.71 -9.91 -13.27
CA SER A 27 -8.89 -10.61 -14.55
C SER A 27 -10.22 -10.28 -15.20
N TRP A 28 -11.32 -10.32 -14.43
CA TRP A 28 -12.64 -10.02 -14.97
C TRP A 28 -12.77 -8.57 -15.41
N VAL A 29 -12.21 -7.62 -14.67
CA VAL A 29 -12.20 -6.21 -15.07
C VAL A 29 -11.43 -6.02 -16.37
N ARG A 30 -10.27 -6.69 -16.53
CA ARG A 30 -9.52 -6.72 -17.80
C ARG A 30 -10.38 -7.25 -18.95
N ASP A 31 -11.06 -8.37 -18.74
CA ASP A 31 -11.88 -9.01 -19.79
C ASP A 31 -13.11 -8.16 -20.15
N ILE A 32 -13.77 -7.56 -19.15
CA ILE A 32 -14.94 -6.69 -19.32
C ILE A 32 -14.56 -5.42 -20.09
N THR A 33 -13.51 -4.73 -19.64
CA THR A 33 -13.13 -3.41 -20.18
C THR A 33 -12.29 -3.50 -21.45
N GLY A 34 -11.57 -4.60 -21.67
CA GLY A 34 -10.57 -4.72 -22.72
C GLY A 34 -9.22 -4.07 -22.38
N GLU A 35 -9.06 -3.45 -21.21
CA GLU A 35 -7.83 -2.76 -20.83
C GLU A 35 -6.69 -3.73 -20.51
N LYS A 36 -5.55 -3.54 -21.16
CA LYS A 36 -4.37 -4.42 -20.97
C LYS A 36 -3.76 -4.27 -19.56
N LYS A 37 -3.74 -3.05 -19.02
CA LYS A 37 -3.15 -2.72 -17.73
C LYS A 37 -4.25 -2.50 -16.70
N VAL A 38 -4.44 -3.49 -15.83
CA VAL A 38 -5.42 -3.47 -14.73
C VAL A 38 -4.75 -4.00 -13.47
N GLY A 39 -4.97 -3.33 -12.34
CA GLY A 39 -4.60 -3.85 -11.03
C GLY A 39 -5.38 -3.19 -9.90
N HIS A 40 -5.69 -3.94 -8.86
CA HIS A 40 -6.35 -3.43 -7.67
C HIS A 40 -5.39 -2.79 -6.65
N ILE A 41 -5.95 -1.98 -5.77
CA ILE A 41 -5.22 -1.33 -4.67
C ILE A 41 -5.62 -1.97 -3.34
N GLY A 42 -4.68 -2.74 -2.77
CA GLY A 42 -4.84 -3.40 -1.48
C GLY A 42 -5.78 -4.60 -1.57
N THR A 43 -5.21 -5.79 -1.48
CA THR A 43 -5.93 -7.06 -1.61
C THR A 43 -6.97 -7.24 -0.51
N LEU A 44 -8.19 -7.61 -0.92
CA LEU A 44 -9.22 -8.18 -0.07
C LEU A 44 -9.18 -9.71 -0.18
N ASP A 45 -9.24 -10.38 0.97
CA ASP A 45 -9.39 -11.83 1.06
C ASP A 45 -10.67 -12.29 0.32
N PRO A 46 -10.76 -13.55 -0.13
CA PRO A 46 -11.90 -14.05 -0.91
C PRO A 46 -13.27 -13.73 -0.31
N ASN A 47 -13.45 -13.98 0.99
CA ASN A 47 -14.72 -13.79 1.69
C ASN A 47 -14.99 -12.34 2.11
N VAL A 48 -14.08 -11.41 1.80
CA VAL A 48 -14.20 -10.00 2.20
C VAL A 48 -14.82 -9.21 1.05
N SER A 49 -15.84 -8.41 1.37
CA SER A 49 -16.56 -7.56 0.42
C SER A 49 -16.19 -6.07 0.54
N GLY A 50 -16.76 -5.24 -0.32
CA GLY A 50 -16.68 -3.79 -0.23
C GLY A 50 -15.66 -3.17 -1.17
N VAL A 51 -15.27 -1.94 -0.86
CA VAL A 51 -14.47 -1.07 -1.73
C VAL A 51 -13.19 -1.75 -2.18
N LEU A 52 -13.07 -2.03 -3.48
CA LEU A 52 -11.85 -2.47 -4.17
C LEU A 52 -11.56 -1.45 -5.28
N VAL A 53 -10.56 -0.61 -5.06
CA VAL A 53 -10.17 0.39 -6.05
C VAL A 53 -9.34 -0.29 -7.14
N MET A 54 -9.83 -0.21 -8.37
CA MET A 54 -9.19 -0.71 -9.57
C MET A 54 -8.48 0.44 -10.27
N ALA A 55 -7.21 0.25 -10.63
CA ALA A 55 -6.45 1.17 -11.46
C ALA A 55 -6.37 0.61 -12.88
N LEU A 56 -6.78 1.41 -13.86
CA LEU A 56 -6.82 1.05 -15.28
C LEU A 56 -5.85 1.93 -16.08
N GLY A 57 -5.22 1.33 -17.10
CA GLY A 57 -4.29 2.03 -17.99
C GLY A 57 -3.11 2.62 -17.23
N LYS A 58 -2.86 3.92 -17.43
CA LYS A 58 -1.77 4.67 -16.78
C LYS A 58 -1.95 4.83 -15.27
N ALA A 59 -3.17 4.72 -14.76
CA ALA A 59 -3.43 4.79 -13.31
C ALA A 59 -2.76 3.64 -12.55
N THR A 60 -2.40 2.54 -13.21
CA THR A 60 -1.64 1.43 -12.59
C THR A 60 -0.29 1.88 -12.00
N LYS A 61 0.30 2.96 -12.52
CA LYS A 61 1.52 3.59 -11.96
C LYS A 61 1.30 4.21 -10.58
N LEU A 62 0.04 4.48 -10.21
CA LEU A 62 -0.34 5.17 -8.98
C LEU A 62 -0.78 4.21 -7.87
N ILE A 63 -0.74 2.89 -8.11
CA ILE A 63 -1.21 1.87 -7.14
C ILE A 63 -0.51 2.03 -5.80
N ASP A 64 0.82 2.15 -5.78
CA ASP A 64 1.59 2.23 -4.53
C ASP A 64 1.21 3.45 -3.69
N ILE A 65 0.95 4.60 -4.35
CA ILE A 65 0.55 5.85 -3.70
C ILE A 65 -0.79 5.67 -2.97
N VAL A 66 -1.76 5.06 -3.65
CA VAL A 66 -3.09 4.83 -3.07
C VAL A 66 -3.07 3.68 -2.06
N HIS A 67 -2.18 2.71 -2.26
CA HIS A 67 -2.01 1.56 -1.37
C HIS A 67 -1.63 2.01 0.04
N GLU A 68 -0.73 2.98 0.18
CA GLU A 68 -0.28 3.53 1.47
C GLU A 68 -1.37 4.25 2.27
N ARG A 69 -2.47 4.67 1.62
CA ARG A 69 -3.54 5.42 2.27
C ARG A 69 -4.23 4.60 3.37
N PRO A 70 -4.73 5.25 4.44
CA PRO A 70 -5.54 4.59 5.47
C PRO A 70 -6.72 3.82 4.87
N LYS A 71 -7.11 2.75 5.55
CA LYS A 71 -8.25 1.91 5.17
C LYS A 71 -9.28 1.92 6.29
N GLU A 72 -10.54 1.79 5.94
CA GLU A 72 -11.65 1.73 6.89
C GLU A 72 -12.50 0.51 6.61
N TYR A 73 -12.90 -0.16 7.69
CA TYR A 73 -13.65 -1.40 7.62
C TYR A 73 -14.81 -1.41 8.62
N VAL A 74 -15.82 -2.21 8.30
CA VAL A 74 -16.77 -2.74 9.27
C VAL A 74 -16.52 -4.24 9.37
N ALA A 75 -16.42 -4.72 10.60
CA ALA A 75 -16.07 -6.09 10.89
C ALA A 75 -17.00 -6.67 11.94
N VAL A 76 -17.26 -7.97 11.82
CA VAL A 76 -17.92 -8.76 12.85
C VAL A 76 -16.87 -9.67 13.47
N MET A 77 -16.68 -9.54 14.77
CA MET A 77 -15.88 -10.46 15.56
C MET A 77 -16.78 -11.39 16.36
N ARG A 78 -16.41 -12.66 16.47
CA ARG A 78 -17.06 -13.65 17.35
C ARG A 78 -16.11 -14.04 18.47
N PHE A 79 -16.47 -13.77 19.72
CA PHE A 79 -15.82 -14.35 20.89
C PHE A 79 -16.23 -15.82 21.06
N TYR A 80 -15.37 -16.63 21.68
CA TYR A 80 -15.71 -18.04 21.96
C TYR A 80 -16.69 -18.21 23.12
N LYS A 81 -16.73 -17.23 24.03
CA LYS A 81 -17.69 -17.13 25.13
C LYS A 81 -18.35 -15.75 25.13
N GLU A 82 -19.53 -15.66 25.73
CA GLU A 82 -20.17 -14.37 25.98
C GLU A 82 -19.39 -13.61 27.06
N LEU A 83 -19.31 -12.30 26.87
CA LEU A 83 -18.59 -11.38 27.75
C LEU A 83 -19.50 -10.20 28.08
N GLN A 84 -19.25 -9.55 29.21
CA GLN A 84 -19.97 -8.34 29.56
C GLN A 84 -19.58 -7.21 28.60
N GLU A 85 -20.55 -6.40 28.18
CA GLU A 85 -20.31 -5.28 27.25
C GLU A 85 -19.21 -4.33 27.76
N LYS A 86 -19.18 -4.07 29.07
CA LYS A 86 -18.15 -3.25 29.71
C LYS A 86 -16.75 -3.78 29.45
N ASP A 87 -16.56 -5.09 29.53
CA ASP A 87 -15.26 -5.74 29.33
C ASP A 87 -14.85 -5.68 27.86
N ILE A 88 -15.80 -5.94 26.95
CA ILE A 88 -15.58 -5.81 25.50
C ILE A 88 -15.10 -4.40 25.15
N ARG A 89 -15.84 -3.37 25.55
CA ARG A 89 -15.49 -1.97 25.24
C ARG A 89 -14.15 -1.57 25.87
N SER A 90 -13.88 -2.05 27.09
CA SER A 90 -12.58 -1.83 27.76
C SER A 90 -11.42 -2.43 26.95
N VAL A 91 -11.54 -3.68 26.49
CA VAL A 91 -10.49 -4.32 25.68
C VAL A 91 -10.32 -3.60 24.34
N PHE A 92 -11.41 -3.29 23.63
CA PHE A 92 -11.34 -2.58 22.34
C PHE A 92 -10.60 -1.23 22.46
N SER A 93 -10.84 -0.47 23.54
CA SER A 93 -10.16 0.82 23.77
C SER A 93 -8.64 0.72 23.83
N GLN A 94 -8.09 -0.43 24.25
CA GLN A 94 -6.64 -0.67 24.36
C GLN A 94 -5.96 -0.87 23.00
N PHE A 95 -6.72 -1.16 21.95
CA PHE A 95 -6.19 -1.42 20.60
C PHE A 95 -6.18 -0.19 19.70
N THR A 96 -6.58 0.98 20.20
CA THR A 96 -6.44 2.25 19.47
C THR A 96 -5.02 2.79 19.62
N GLY A 97 -4.41 3.25 18.53
CA GLY A 97 -3.01 3.68 18.47
C GLY A 97 -2.09 2.62 17.87
N LYS A 98 -0.82 2.62 18.29
CA LYS A 98 0.20 1.72 17.75
C LYS A 98 0.08 0.33 18.34
N ILE A 99 -0.18 -0.66 17.49
CA ILE A 99 -0.28 -2.08 17.82
C ILE A 99 0.84 -2.88 17.18
N TYR A 100 1.18 -4.00 17.78
CA TYR A 100 2.07 -4.99 17.18
C TYR A 100 1.23 -6.04 16.48
N GLN A 101 1.61 -6.39 15.25
CA GLN A 101 0.98 -7.47 14.51
C GLN A 101 2.02 -8.43 13.97
N LEU A 102 1.75 -9.71 14.14
CA LEU A 102 2.38 -10.76 13.35
C LEU A 102 1.45 -11.12 12.18
N PRO A 103 1.93 -11.13 10.94
CA PRO A 103 1.12 -11.47 9.79
C PRO A 103 0.56 -12.90 9.92
N PRO A 104 -0.64 -13.17 9.37
CA PRO A 104 -1.16 -14.54 9.35
C PRO A 104 -0.28 -15.42 8.46
N VAL A 105 -0.37 -16.74 8.69
CA VAL A 105 0.41 -17.75 7.94
C VAL A 105 0.15 -17.64 6.43
N ARG A 106 -1.11 -17.42 6.04
CA ARG A 106 -1.49 -17.12 4.66
C ARG A 106 -1.47 -15.61 4.46
N SER A 107 -0.35 -15.08 3.99
CA SER A 107 -0.23 -13.68 3.60
C SER A 107 0.75 -13.51 2.45
N ALA A 108 0.64 -12.40 1.72
CA ALA A 108 1.53 -12.07 0.61
C ALA A 108 2.89 -11.47 1.05
N VAL A 109 3.16 -11.42 2.36
CA VAL A 109 4.32 -10.73 2.95
C VAL A 109 5.02 -11.60 3.99
N SER A 110 6.30 -11.34 4.25
CA SER A 110 7.05 -12.11 5.25
C SER A 110 6.43 -11.99 6.64
N ARG A 111 6.48 -13.10 7.39
CA ARG A 111 5.87 -13.20 8.71
C ARG A 111 6.80 -12.70 9.80
N GLU A 112 6.94 -11.38 9.86
CA GLU A 112 7.78 -10.67 10.82
C GLU A 112 6.94 -9.69 11.66
N LEU A 113 7.36 -9.48 12.92
CA LEU A 113 6.67 -8.57 13.82
C LEU A 113 6.75 -7.14 13.28
N ARG A 114 5.59 -6.49 13.15
CA ARG A 114 5.49 -5.11 12.64
C ARG A 114 4.56 -4.27 13.49
N ILE A 115 4.84 -2.97 13.50
CA ILE A 115 3.96 -1.98 14.12
C ILE A 115 2.97 -1.50 13.07
N ARG A 116 1.70 -1.41 13.46
CA ARG A 116 0.63 -0.78 12.69
C ARG A 116 -0.15 0.16 13.57
N GLU A 117 -0.77 1.17 12.98
CA GLU A 117 -1.58 2.13 13.71
C GLU A 117 -3.08 1.94 13.46
N ILE A 118 -3.86 1.84 14.53
CA ILE A 118 -5.31 1.92 14.52
C ILE A 118 -5.68 3.36 14.86
N TYR A 119 -6.28 4.07 13.91
CA TYR A 119 -6.67 5.47 14.09
C TYR A 119 -7.98 5.61 14.87
N SER A 120 -8.94 4.71 14.64
CA SER A 120 -10.17 4.62 15.42
C SER A 120 -10.68 3.17 15.44
N LEU A 121 -11.35 2.80 16.53
CA LEU A 121 -11.91 1.48 16.74
C LEU A 121 -13.19 1.59 17.57
N ASP A 122 -14.32 1.57 16.88
CA ASP A 122 -15.63 1.92 17.42
C ASP A 122 -16.53 0.68 17.47
N VAL A 123 -16.93 0.27 18.68
CA VAL A 123 -17.91 -0.82 18.86
C VAL A 123 -19.32 -0.29 18.59
N LEU A 124 -19.96 -0.82 17.55
CA LEU A 124 -21.27 -0.39 17.07
C LEU A 124 -22.41 -1.17 17.73
N GLU A 125 -22.31 -2.50 17.73
CA GLU A 125 -23.35 -3.39 18.27
C GLU A 125 -22.71 -4.62 18.91
N ILE A 126 -23.30 -5.09 20.01
CA ILE A 126 -22.95 -6.35 20.66
C ILE A 126 -24.21 -7.19 20.76
N LYS A 127 -24.16 -8.41 20.24
CA LYS A 127 -25.25 -9.37 20.32
C LYS A 127 -24.70 -10.77 20.58
N ASP A 128 -25.03 -11.32 21.73
CA ASP A 128 -24.50 -12.60 22.22
C ASP A 128 -22.95 -12.59 22.20
N LYS A 129 -22.35 -13.44 21.35
CA LYS A 129 -20.90 -13.55 21.16
C LYS A 129 -20.37 -12.69 20.01
N LEU A 130 -21.24 -11.98 19.30
CA LEU A 130 -20.90 -11.19 18.12
C LEU A 130 -20.73 -9.72 18.49
N VAL A 131 -19.67 -9.12 17.98
CA VAL A 131 -19.40 -7.69 18.11
C VAL A 131 -19.21 -7.12 16.72
N LEU A 132 -20.10 -6.21 16.34
CA LEU A 132 -19.99 -5.38 15.16
C LEU A 132 -19.17 -4.14 15.53
N PHE A 133 -18.12 -3.88 14.79
CA PHE A 133 -17.28 -2.70 15.02
C PHE A 133 -16.80 -2.09 13.72
N LYS A 134 -16.51 -0.80 13.79
CA LYS A 134 -15.90 -0.02 12.73
C LYS A 134 -14.46 0.30 13.09
N VAL A 135 -13.55 0.19 12.13
CA VAL A 135 -12.12 0.39 12.36
C VAL A 135 -11.50 1.18 11.22
N LYS A 136 -10.75 2.23 11.56
CA LYS A 136 -9.90 2.97 10.63
C LYS A 136 -8.45 2.70 10.99
N CYS A 137 -7.65 2.24 10.02
CA CYS A 137 -6.29 1.78 10.29
C CYS A 137 -5.30 2.15 9.19
N GLU A 138 -4.02 2.08 9.54
CA GLU A 138 -2.89 2.15 8.61
C GLU A 138 -2.98 1.02 7.58
N SER A 139 -2.45 1.26 6.38
CA SER A 139 -2.36 0.23 5.35
C SER A 139 -1.54 -0.99 5.79
N GLY A 140 -1.95 -2.17 5.35
CA GLY A 140 -1.33 -3.44 5.72
C GLY A 140 -1.63 -3.90 7.16
N THR A 141 -2.59 -3.28 7.84
CA THR A 141 -3.16 -3.79 9.09
C THR A 141 -4.04 -5.01 8.80
N TYR A 142 -3.81 -6.09 9.53
CA TYR A 142 -4.59 -7.33 9.38
C TYR A 142 -5.75 -7.33 10.38
N ILE A 143 -6.96 -7.05 9.90
CA ILE A 143 -8.16 -7.05 10.76
C ILE A 143 -8.43 -8.45 11.35
N ARG A 144 -8.13 -9.51 10.59
CA ARG A 144 -8.19 -10.89 11.10
C ARG A 144 -7.29 -11.09 12.33
N THR A 145 -6.05 -10.60 12.27
CA THR A 145 -5.11 -10.68 13.40
C THR A 145 -5.58 -9.81 14.55
N LEU A 146 -6.09 -8.60 14.27
CA LEU A 146 -6.66 -7.71 15.28
C LEU A 146 -7.78 -8.40 16.08
N CYS A 147 -8.73 -9.07 15.42
CA CYS A 147 -9.78 -9.82 16.10
C CYS A 147 -9.22 -10.94 16.98
N THR A 148 -8.22 -11.67 16.49
CA THR A 148 -7.55 -12.72 17.27
C THR A 148 -6.86 -12.15 18.52
N ASP A 149 -6.14 -11.05 18.38
CA ASP A 149 -5.39 -10.41 19.47
C ASP A 149 -6.34 -9.82 20.52
N ILE A 150 -7.42 -9.14 20.10
CA ILE A 150 -8.51 -8.70 20.99
C ILE A 150 -9.08 -9.90 21.74
N GLY A 151 -9.30 -11.01 21.04
CA GLY A 151 -9.80 -12.26 21.63
C GLY A 151 -8.89 -12.81 22.72
N TYR A 152 -7.57 -12.78 22.52
CA TYR A 152 -6.60 -13.21 23.52
C TYR A 152 -6.57 -12.30 24.74
N VAL A 153 -6.58 -10.98 24.54
CA VAL A 153 -6.58 -10.01 25.65
C VAL A 153 -7.88 -10.11 26.46
N ALA A 154 -9.02 -10.36 25.80
CA ALA A 154 -10.29 -10.55 26.48
C ALA A 154 -10.36 -11.86 27.29
N GLY A 155 -9.51 -12.85 26.99
CA GLY A 155 -9.39 -14.12 27.72
C GLY A 155 -9.95 -15.34 26.97
N PRO A 156 -11.25 -15.39 26.61
CA PRO A 156 -11.83 -16.57 25.97
C PRO A 156 -11.30 -16.89 24.57
N GLY A 157 -10.60 -15.96 23.92
CA GLY A 157 -10.31 -16.04 22.50
C GLY A 157 -11.46 -15.53 21.63
N GLY A 158 -11.15 -15.26 20.37
CA GLY A 158 -12.12 -14.82 19.38
C GLY A 158 -11.54 -14.84 17.98
N GLN A 159 -12.40 -14.68 16.99
CA GLN A 159 -12.03 -14.69 15.58
C GLN A 159 -12.90 -13.71 14.78
N MET A 160 -12.37 -13.27 13.64
CA MET A 160 -13.14 -12.51 12.67
C MET A 160 -14.19 -13.43 12.01
N ALA A 161 -15.46 -13.05 12.09
CA ALA A 161 -16.58 -13.72 11.46
C ALA A 161 -16.89 -13.16 10.07
N ASP A 162 -16.86 -11.82 9.93
CA ASP A 162 -17.10 -11.14 8.66
C ASP A 162 -16.33 -9.82 8.58
N LEU A 163 -16.11 -9.33 7.36
CA LEU A 163 -15.38 -8.10 7.08
C LEU A 163 -15.84 -7.46 5.76
N ARG A 164 -16.08 -6.15 5.80
CA ARG A 164 -16.33 -5.31 4.65
C ARG A 164 -15.43 -4.08 4.68
N ARG A 165 -14.75 -3.77 3.57
CA ARG A 165 -13.99 -2.52 3.45
C ARG A 165 -14.91 -1.39 3.01
N LEU A 166 -14.98 -0.32 3.81
CA LEU A 166 -15.78 0.87 3.52
C LEU A 166 -15.02 1.91 2.70
N SER A 167 -13.70 2.01 2.87
CA SER A 167 -12.90 2.98 2.15
C SER A 167 -11.43 2.60 1.98
N THR A 168 -10.82 3.20 0.96
CA THR A 168 -9.38 3.22 0.70
C THR A 168 -8.94 4.67 0.48
N GLY A 169 -8.45 5.32 1.53
CA GLY A 169 -8.23 6.76 1.52
C GLY A 169 -9.51 7.50 1.15
N ASP A 170 -9.43 8.34 0.11
CA ASP A 170 -10.56 9.12 -0.38
C ASP A 170 -11.57 8.33 -1.23
N PHE A 171 -11.26 7.07 -1.59
CA PHE A 171 -12.19 6.20 -2.30
C PHE A 171 -13.14 5.53 -1.30
N THR A 172 -14.44 5.80 -1.42
CA THR A 172 -15.46 5.37 -0.45
C THR A 172 -16.53 4.50 -1.11
N GLU A 173 -17.35 3.84 -0.29
CA GLU A 173 -18.44 2.98 -0.77
C GLU A 173 -19.49 3.71 -1.63
N ASN A 174 -19.67 5.01 -1.45
CA ASN A 174 -20.59 5.82 -2.27
C ASN A 174 -20.16 5.95 -3.73
N MET A 175 -18.88 5.65 -4.02
CA MET A 175 -18.33 5.65 -5.37
C MET A 175 -18.33 4.24 -5.98
N ALA A 176 -18.75 3.22 -5.23
CA ALA A 176 -18.57 1.83 -5.60
C ALA A 176 -19.67 1.36 -6.57
N HIS A 177 -19.23 0.63 -7.59
CA HIS A 177 -20.09 -0.02 -8.57
C HIS A 177 -19.92 -1.53 -8.49
N THR A 178 -20.97 -2.29 -8.80
CA THR A 178 -20.85 -3.75 -8.90
C THR A 178 -20.14 -4.14 -10.20
N LEU A 179 -19.71 -5.41 -10.30
CA LEU A 179 -19.15 -5.93 -11.55
C LEU A 179 -20.19 -5.95 -12.68
N GLN A 180 -21.45 -6.16 -12.33
CA GLN A 180 -22.59 -6.11 -13.24
C GLN A 180 -22.76 -4.70 -13.80
N ASP A 181 -22.75 -3.67 -12.93
CA ASP A 181 -22.84 -2.28 -13.37
C ASP A 181 -21.71 -1.93 -14.36
N LEU A 182 -20.47 -2.34 -14.06
CA LEU A 182 -19.34 -2.11 -14.95
C LEU A 182 -19.51 -2.82 -16.30
N SER A 183 -19.96 -4.07 -16.29
CA SER A 183 -20.23 -4.85 -17.51
C SER A 183 -21.29 -4.16 -18.37
N ASP A 184 -22.40 -3.75 -17.76
CA ASP A 184 -23.49 -3.06 -18.44
C ASP A 184 -23.04 -1.71 -19.00
N ALA A 185 -22.28 -0.93 -18.23
CA ALA A 185 -21.73 0.35 -18.66
C ALA A 185 -20.80 0.22 -19.87
N VAL A 186 -19.95 -0.81 -19.92
CA VAL A 186 -19.09 -1.08 -21.09
C VAL A 186 -19.91 -1.48 -22.32
N ILE A 187 -20.93 -2.32 -22.15
CA ILE A 187 -21.83 -2.71 -23.26
C ILE A 187 -22.57 -1.47 -23.79
N LEU A 188 -23.14 -0.65 -22.90
CA LEU A 188 -23.84 0.58 -23.26
C LEU A 188 -22.91 1.58 -23.95
N SER A 189 -21.66 1.70 -23.50
CA SER A 189 -20.66 2.53 -24.17
C SER A 189 -20.42 2.09 -25.63
N LYS A 190 -20.35 0.78 -25.89
CA LYS A 190 -20.23 0.23 -27.26
C LYS A 190 -21.49 0.48 -28.11
N LEU A 191 -22.65 0.63 -27.47
CA LEU A 191 -23.91 0.98 -28.12
C LEU A 191 -24.12 2.50 -28.28
N GLY A 192 -23.07 3.31 -28.07
CA GLY A 192 -23.11 4.76 -28.27
C GLY A 192 -23.59 5.57 -27.07
N LYS A 193 -23.62 4.97 -25.87
CA LYS A 193 -23.92 5.65 -24.60
C LYS A 193 -22.70 5.65 -23.65
N PRO A 194 -21.60 6.33 -24.01
CA PRO A 194 -20.36 6.30 -23.25
C PRO A 194 -20.45 6.96 -21.87
N GLU A 195 -21.46 7.81 -21.64
CA GLU A 195 -21.68 8.50 -20.37
C GLU A 195 -21.79 7.55 -19.16
N TYR A 196 -22.36 6.35 -19.35
CA TYR A 196 -22.48 5.36 -18.27
C TYR A 196 -21.12 4.87 -17.78
N LEU A 197 -20.19 4.64 -18.71
CA LEU A 197 -18.84 4.22 -18.37
C LEU A 197 -18.00 5.41 -17.87
N ASN A 198 -18.10 6.56 -18.55
CA ASN A 198 -17.34 7.76 -18.20
C ASN A 198 -17.65 8.24 -16.77
N ASN A 199 -18.90 8.12 -16.33
CA ASN A 199 -19.30 8.51 -14.97
C ASN A 199 -18.75 7.57 -13.88
N MET A 200 -18.35 6.35 -14.22
CA MET A 200 -17.70 5.42 -13.27
C MET A 200 -16.19 5.68 -13.13
N ILE A 201 -15.58 6.34 -14.11
CA ILE A 201 -14.14 6.56 -14.16
C ILE A 201 -13.79 7.78 -13.30
N ILE A 202 -13.01 7.54 -12.26
CA ILE A 202 -12.41 8.59 -11.43
C ILE A 202 -11.05 8.96 -12.02
N GLY A 203 -10.86 10.24 -12.32
CA GLY A 203 -9.62 10.77 -12.89
C GLY A 203 -8.38 10.51 -12.02
N MET A 204 -7.22 10.38 -12.67
CA MET A 204 -5.93 10.17 -11.98
C MET A 204 -5.54 11.33 -11.07
N ASP A 205 -6.03 12.54 -11.35
CA ASP A 205 -5.82 13.76 -10.57
C ASP A 205 -6.56 13.75 -9.22
N PHE A 206 -7.59 12.90 -9.07
CA PHE A 206 -8.36 12.75 -7.83
C PHE A 206 -7.47 12.53 -6.61
N ILE A 207 -6.42 11.70 -6.75
CA ILE A 207 -5.54 11.37 -5.63
C ILE A 207 -4.58 12.52 -5.27
N PHE A 208 -4.47 13.54 -6.11
CA PHE A 208 -3.58 14.69 -5.92
C PHE A 208 -4.32 15.96 -5.45
N LYS A 209 -5.61 15.85 -5.09
CA LYS A 209 -6.44 16.99 -4.66
C LYS A 209 -5.80 17.85 -3.58
N ASN A 210 -5.16 17.22 -2.59
CA ASN A 210 -4.50 17.88 -1.46
C ASN A 210 -2.96 17.89 -1.59
N THR A 211 -2.44 17.57 -2.77
CA THR A 211 -1.00 17.55 -3.04
C THR A 211 -0.55 18.90 -3.60
N PRO A 212 0.58 19.46 -3.15
CA PRO A 212 1.15 20.66 -3.76
C PRO A 212 1.37 20.47 -5.27
N LYS A 213 1.14 21.54 -6.04
CA LYS A 213 1.15 21.47 -7.50
C LYS A 213 2.30 22.28 -8.09
N ILE A 214 2.96 21.72 -9.09
CA ILE A 214 3.98 22.38 -9.90
C ILE A 214 3.41 22.57 -11.30
N ILE A 215 3.14 23.81 -11.67
CA ILE A 215 2.69 24.16 -13.03
C ILE A 215 3.93 24.38 -13.89
N ILE A 216 4.10 23.59 -14.95
CA ILE A 216 5.24 23.67 -15.86
C ILE A 216 4.86 24.37 -17.16
N LYS A 217 5.84 25.06 -17.77
CA LYS A 217 5.70 25.70 -19.08
C LYS A 217 5.62 24.65 -20.19
N LYS A 218 4.90 24.94 -21.28
CA LYS A 218 4.86 24.06 -22.48
C LYS A 218 6.23 23.62 -22.98
N SER A 219 7.22 24.52 -22.95
CA SER A 219 8.59 24.23 -23.38
C SER A 219 9.29 23.15 -22.56
N ALA A 220 8.90 22.95 -21.30
CA ALA A 220 9.47 21.94 -20.42
C ALA A 220 8.89 20.53 -20.67
N ILE A 221 7.62 20.45 -21.10
CA ILE A 221 6.88 19.18 -21.26
C ILE A 221 7.64 18.22 -22.19
N LYS A 222 8.12 18.71 -23.34
CA LYS A 222 8.84 17.88 -24.33
C LYS A 222 10.12 17.26 -23.78
N ASN A 223 10.83 17.97 -22.89
CA ASN A 223 12.05 17.46 -22.28
C ASN A 223 11.73 16.48 -21.15
N ILE A 224 10.69 16.77 -20.37
CA ILE A 224 10.19 15.89 -19.30
C ILE A 224 9.75 14.54 -19.85
N LEU A 225 9.00 14.54 -20.96
CA LEU A 225 8.59 13.32 -21.67
C LEU A 225 9.78 12.47 -22.17
N LYS A 226 10.95 13.08 -22.35
CA LYS A 226 12.20 12.39 -22.72
C LYS A 226 13.01 11.91 -21.50
N GLY A 227 12.49 12.07 -20.29
CA GLY A 227 13.13 11.66 -19.04
C GLY A 227 13.95 12.76 -18.36
N SER A 228 13.77 14.02 -18.71
CA SER A 228 14.37 15.14 -17.98
C SER A 228 13.58 15.44 -16.71
N ASP A 229 14.31 15.71 -15.62
CA ASP A 229 13.71 16.24 -14.39
C ASP A 229 13.27 17.69 -14.53
N ILE A 230 12.59 18.22 -13.50
CA ILE A 230 12.11 19.60 -13.51
C ILE A 230 13.14 20.52 -12.88
N PHE A 231 13.61 21.46 -13.69
CA PHE A 231 14.44 22.59 -13.26
C PHE A 231 13.60 23.86 -13.20
N PRO A 232 13.94 24.83 -12.31
CA PRO A 232 13.17 26.05 -12.09
C PRO A 232 12.82 26.85 -13.34
N PRO A 233 13.69 26.99 -14.38
CA PRO A 233 13.31 27.70 -15.60
C PRO A 233 12.07 27.12 -16.31
N GLY A 234 11.80 25.82 -16.13
CA GLY A 234 10.62 25.12 -16.65
C GLY A 234 9.37 25.27 -15.78
N ILE A 235 9.49 25.80 -14.56
CA ILE A 235 8.36 26.03 -13.65
C ILE A 235 7.74 27.39 -13.97
N LYS A 236 6.43 27.41 -14.14
CA LYS A 236 5.62 28.63 -14.24
C LYS A 236 5.17 29.09 -12.86
N THR A 237 4.65 28.17 -12.05
CA THR A 237 4.09 28.48 -10.73
C THR A 237 4.15 27.27 -9.82
N VAL A 238 4.31 27.51 -8.51
CA VAL A 238 4.23 26.50 -7.46
C VAL A 238 3.02 26.83 -6.57
N LEU A 239 2.17 25.85 -6.31
CA LEU A 239 0.98 25.99 -5.46
C LEU A 239 1.09 25.07 -4.25
N GLY A 240 0.71 25.56 -3.07
CA GLY A 240 0.66 24.76 -1.83
C GLY A 240 1.95 24.71 -1.02
N ASN A 241 2.94 25.55 -1.31
CA ASN A 241 4.19 25.72 -0.55
C ASN A 241 4.89 24.41 -0.14
N PRO A 242 5.19 23.50 -1.10
CA PRO A 242 5.88 22.25 -0.82
C PRO A 242 7.28 22.49 -0.23
N ARG A 243 7.68 21.61 0.69
CA ARG A 243 9.02 21.55 1.27
C ARG A 243 9.84 20.43 0.64
N LYS A 244 11.14 20.44 0.90
CA LYS A 244 12.01 19.33 0.48
C LYS A 244 11.50 18.00 1.07
N GLY A 245 11.34 17.02 0.19
CA GLY A 245 10.82 15.68 0.50
C GLY A 245 9.30 15.54 0.31
N ASP A 246 8.58 16.63 0.09
CA ASP A 246 7.14 16.55 -0.16
C ASP A 246 6.87 15.98 -1.55
N ARG A 247 5.83 15.16 -1.64
CA ARG A 247 5.27 14.72 -2.92
C ARG A 247 4.60 15.90 -3.60
N VAL A 248 4.83 16.05 -4.89
CA VAL A 248 4.23 17.09 -5.73
C VAL A 248 3.58 16.49 -6.97
N ALA A 249 2.50 17.09 -7.42
CA ALA A 249 1.83 16.77 -8.68
C ALA A 249 2.20 17.82 -9.73
N VAL A 250 2.53 17.37 -10.94
CA VAL A 250 3.04 18.23 -12.02
C VAL A 250 1.96 18.40 -13.06
N TYR A 251 1.57 19.64 -13.32
CA TYR A 251 0.49 20.00 -14.24
C TYR A 251 0.98 20.89 -15.38
N SER A 252 0.35 20.78 -16.54
CA SER A 252 0.51 21.75 -17.63
C SER A 252 -0.20 23.07 -17.30
N GLU A 253 -0.02 24.07 -18.16
CA GLU A 253 -0.73 25.35 -18.08
C GLU A 253 -2.24 25.19 -18.35
N GLU A 254 -2.61 24.12 -19.07
CA GLU A 254 -3.99 23.71 -19.36
C GLU A 254 -4.61 22.84 -18.25
N ASN A 255 -3.96 22.73 -17.09
CA ASN A 255 -4.41 21.91 -15.95
C ASN A 255 -4.51 20.41 -16.25
N GLU A 256 -3.72 19.91 -17.19
CA GLU A 256 -3.53 18.48 -17.43
C GLU A 256 -2.48 17.90 -16.47
N LEU A 257 -2.77 16.76 -15.85
CA LEU A 257 -1.82 16.07 -14.99
C LEU A 257 -0.74 15.35 -15.84
N ILE A 258 0.49 15.83 -15.76
CA ILE A 258 1.62 15.35 -16.57
C ILE A 258 2.41 14.26 -15.84
N ALA A 259 2.73 14.51 -14.58
CA ALA A 259 3.64 13.66 -13.80
C ALA A 259 3.41 13.84 -12.30
N TYR A 260 4.10 13.02 -11.50
CA TYR A 260 4.25 13.22 -10.06
C TYR A 260 5.71 12.98 -9.66
N GLY A 261 6.10 13.55 -8.53
CA GLY A 261 7.48 13.49 -8.09
C GLY A 261 7.67 13.96 -6.66
N THR A 262 8.94 14.13 -6.30
CA THR A 262 9.37 14.60 -4.99
C THR A 262 10.09 15.94 -5.11
N MET A 263 9.69 16.92 -4.29
CA MET A 263 10.34 18.22 -4.20
C MET A 263 11.73 18.07 -3.56
N LEU A 264 12.77 18.62 -4.18
CA LEU A 264 14.17 18.49 -3.72
C LEU A 264 14.70 19.72 -2.98
N VAL A 265 13.99 20.85 -3.05
CA VAL A 265 14.41 22.13 -2.49
C VAL A 265 13.29 22.78 -1.68
N ASP A 266 13.64 23.50 -0.61
CA ASP A 266 12.67 24.31 0.15
C ASP A 266 12.38 25.66 -0.52
N THR A 267 13.29 26.12 -1.36
CA THR A 267 13.17 27.36 -2.13
C THR A 267 13.82 27.15 -3.49
N LEU A 268 13.16 27.65 -4.54
CA LEU A 268 13.68 27.53 -5.90
C LEU A 268 15.03 28.25 -6.03
N ASN A 269 16.00 27.55 -6.59
CA ASN A 269 17.37 27.98 -6.87
C ASN A 269 17.84 27.30 -8.17
N ASP A 270 19.08 27.47 -8.61
CA ASP A 270 19.54 26.92 -9.91
C ASP A 270 19.66 25.39 -9.98
N LEU A 271 19.34 24.66 -8.90
CA LEU A 271 19.40 23.20 -8.86
C LEU A 271 18.11 22.56 -9.39
N LYS A 272 18.15 21.24 -9.58
CA LYS A 272 16.98 20.40 -9.85
C LYS A 272 15.93 20.62 -8.76
N ALA A 273 14.72 21.03 -9.16
CA ALA A 273 13.64 21.37 -8.24
C ALA A 273 12.80 20.14 -7.87
N VAL A 274 12.43 19.32 -8.86
CA VAL A 274 11.59 18.12 -8.65
C VAL A 274 12.25 16.91 -9.27
N ASP A 275 12.31 15.82 -8.50
CA ASP A 275 12.63 14.48 -8.98
C ASP A 275 11.37 13.79 -9.46
N ILE A 276 11.32 13.39 -10.74
CA ILE A 276 10.11 12.78 -11.30
C ILE A 276 10.09 11.29 -10.94
N ASP A 277 9.06 10.90 -10.19
CA ASP A 277 8.83 9.50 -9.81
C ASP A 277 8.05 8.76 -10.91
N GLY A 278 7.19 9.46 -11.66
CA GLY A 278 6.42 8.84 -12.74
C GLY A 278 5.73 9.82 -13.69
N LEU A 279 5.70 9.46 -14.97
CA LEU A 279 4.98 10.17 -16.03
C LEU A 279 3.61 9.55 -16.27
N LEU A 280 2.59 10.40 -16.45
CA LEU A 280 1.18 10.04 -16.63
C LEU A 280 0.61 10.41 -18.01
N VAL A 281 1.42 11.09 -18.84
CA VAL A 281 1.15 11.34 -20.25
C VAL A 281 2.19 10.64 -21.13
N GLU A 282 1.88 10.44 -22.41
CA GLU A 282 2.81 9.89 -23.39
C GLU A 282 3.29 10.99 -24.33
N SER A 283 4.42 10.76 -24.99
CA SER A 283 4.80 11.54 -26.17
C SER A 283 4.10 10.96 -27.39
N ASP A 284 3.63 11.82 -28.31
CA ASP A 284 2.89 11.44 -29.54
C ASP A 284 3.59 10.39 -30.42
N ASN A 285 4.87 10.10 -30.19
CA ASN A 285 5.63 9.06 -30.87
C ASN A 285 5.69 7.76 -30.06
N GLY A 286 4.61 6.98 -30.05
CA GLY A 286 4.52 5.50 -29.88
C GLY A 286 5.65 4.72 -29.19
N GLY A 287 6.28 5.28 -28.16
CA GLY A 287 7.53 4.82 -27.61
C GLY A 287 7.29 3.89 -26.43
N LYS A 288 7.71 2.63 -26.61
CA LYS A 288 7.74 1.59 -25.57
C LYS A 288 8.05 2.16 -24.19
N ASP A 289 7.28 1.70 -23.19
CA ASP A 289 7.48 1.93 -21.76
C ASP A 289 8.94 1.67 -21.36
N ASN A 290 9.79 2.69 -21.47
CA ASN A 290 11.09 2.69 -20.83
C ASN A 290 10.89 3.26 -19.42
N VAL A 291 10.23 2.48 -18.57
CA VAL A 291 10.54 2.54 -17.15
C VAL A 291 11.96 2.03 -17.04
N VAL A 292 12.93 2.93 -17.17
CA VAL A 292 14.29 2.64 -16.73
C VAL A 292 14.20 2.48 -15.22
N ARG A 293 13.98 1.25 -14.76
CA ARG A 293 14.41 0.84 -13.43
C ARG A 293 15.93 1.01 -13.43
N ARG A 294 16.41 2.21 -13.05
CA ARG A 294 17.83 2.36 -12.75
C ARG A 294 18.12 1.44 -11.58
N GLY A 295 19.10 0.58 -11.81
CA GLY A 295 19.37 -0.62 -11.06
C GLY A 295 19.57 -0.40 -9.57
N GLU A 296 19.50 -1.53 -8.90
CA GLU A 296 19.82 -1.79 -7.50
C GLU A 296 21.21 -1.26 -7.12
N GLU A 297 21.35 0.04 -6.86
CA GLU A 297 22.39 0.56 -5.98
C GLU A 297 21.74 1.51 -4.98
N ARG A 298 21.45 0.94 -3.81
CA ARG A 298 21.04 1.67 -2.61
C ARG A 298 22.03 2.81 -2.34
N LYS A 299 21.61 4.05 -2.57
CA LYS A 299 21.92 5.13 -1.63
C LYS A 299 20.74 5.23 -0.69
N ASN A 300 20.96 4.78 0.55
CA ASN A 300 20.11 5.04 1.69
C ASN A 300 19.90 6.57 1.81
N ILE A 301 18.88 7.09 1.14
CA ILE A 301 18.28 8.37 1.50
C ILE A 301 17.16 7.99 2.46
N PRO A 302 17.31 8.23 3.77
CA PRO A 302 16.26 7.91 4.71
C PRO A 302 15.06 8.81 4.39
N VAL A 303 13.97 8.21 3.90
CA VAL A 303 12.65 8.85 3.95
C VAL A 303 12.37 9.10 5.43
N TYR A 304 12.35 10.38 5.81
CA TYR A 304 12.15 10.82 7.18
C TYR A 304 10.83 10.25 7.72
N LYS A 305 10.91 9.27 8.61
CA LYS A 305 9.80 8.78 9.42
C LYS A 305 9.67 9.67 10.65
N PRO A 306 8.57 10.43 10.83
CA PRO A 306 8.38 11.21 12.04
C PRO A 306 8.19 10.26 13.24
N GLY A 307 9.09 10.35 14.22
CA GLY A 307 8.88 9.81 15.56
C GLY A 307 9.59 8.50 15.89
N LYS A 308 10.90 8.56 16.11
CA LYS A 308 11.56 7.88 17.24
C LYS A 308 12.72 8.75 17.75
N ARG A 309 12.53 9.37 18.93
CA ARG A 309 13.65 9.86 19.74
C ARG A 309 14.42 8.62 20.23
N LEU A 310 15.67 8.46 19.81
CA LEU A 310 16.63 7.61 20.52
C LEU A 310 17.30 8.46 21.61
N HIS A 311 17.31 7.92 22.83
CA HIS A 311 18.07 8.46 23.94
C HIS A 311 19.56 8.53 23.59
N LYS A 312 20.17 9.62 24.07
CA LYS A 312 21.54 10.03 23.85
C LYS A 312 22.52 9.32 24.80
N ASN A 313 23.75 9.23 24.29
CA ASN A 313 25.05 9.32 24.95
C ASN A 313 25.76 8.04 25.44
N THR A 314 26.76 7.67 24.64
CA THR A 314 28.12 7.32 25.06
C THR A 314 28.73 8.36 26.00
N GLU A 315 29.42 7.92 27.06
CA GLU A 315 30.75 8.40 27.47
C GLU A 315 31.27 7.57 28.67
N HIS A 316 32.39 6.88 28.49
CA HIS A 316 33.55 7.01 29.39
C HIS A 316 34.77 6.29 28.79
N ALA A 317 35.92 6.89 29.07
CA ALA A 317 37.19 6.73 28.38
C ALA A 317 38.25 6.06 29.26
N LYS A 318 39.31 5.58 28.59
CA LYS A 318 40.70 5.31 29.06
C LYS A 318 40.92 4.20 30.08
N GLU A 319 41.78 3.23 29.73
CA GLU A 319 43.17 3.17 30.22
C GLU A 319 43.97 2.02 29.57
N ARG A 320 45.29 2.10 29.76
CA ARG A 320 46.39 1.44 29.02
C ARG A 320 46.69 0.04 29.58
N ASN A 321 47.30 -0.85 28.79
CA ASN A 321 48.69 -1.31 29.01
C ASN A 321 49.16 -2.42 28.05
N ASN A 322 50.48 -2.47 27.98
CA ASN A 322 51.40 -3.04 27.01
C ASN A 322 51.78 -4.51 27.29
N THR A 323 52.61 -5.07 26.40
CA THR A 323 53.38 -6.35 26.46
C THR A 323 52.62 -7.58 25.91
N GLY A 324 53.18 -8.50 25.11
CA GLY A 324 54.53 -8.71 24.58
C GLY A 324 54.58 -10.07 23.82
N ASN A 325 55.52 -10.16 22.88
CA ASN A 325 56.00 -11.30 22.07
C ASN A 325 55.65 -12.75 22.47
N GLY A 326 55.38 -13.58 21.43
CA GLY A 326 56.25 -14.72 21.12
C GLY A 326 55.67 -16.16 21.17
N LYS A 327 55.91 -16.88 20.06
CA LYS A 327 56.15 -18.35 19.93
C LYS A 327 54.97 -19.34 19.98
N LYS A 328 54.75 -20.03 18.84
CA LYS A 328 54.42 -21.48 18.75
C LYS A 328 55.67 -22.30 19.19
N PRO A 329 55.63 -23.62 19.57
CA PRO A 329 54.87 -24.69 18.87
C PRO A 329 54.55 -26.03 19.66
N ILE A 330 54.04 -27.05 18.92
CA ILE A 330 54.18 -28.53 19.09
C ILE A 330 53.20 -29.37 19.99
N ARG A 331 52.43 -30.23 19.27
CA ARG A 331 52.07 -31.68 19.38
C ARG A 331 51.36 -32.37 20.58
N ASN A 332 50.35 -33.15 20.15
CA ASN A 332 49.99 -34.57 20.43
C ASN A 332 49.65 -35.05 21.85
N HIS A 333 48.45 -35.64 22.04
CA HIS A 333 48.25 -37.11 21.96
C HIS A 333 46.78 -37.54 22.24
N THR A 334 46.36 -38.63 21.56
CA THR A 334 45.43 -39.72 21.97
C THR A 334 43.99 -39.35 22.34
N GLY A 335 42.90 -39.85 21.73
CA GLY A 335 42.65 -41.12 21.05
C GLY A 335 41.75 -41.99 21.92
N PHE A 336 40.49 -42.24 21.52
CA PHE A 336 39.84 -43.56 21.65
C PHE A 336 38.52 -43.64 20.85
N LYS A 337 38.37 -44.75 20.13
CA LYS A 337 37.22 -45.18 19.32
C LYS A 337 36.18 -45.91 20.18
N GLY A 338 34.93 -45.93 19.72
CA GLY A 338 33.92 -46.88 20.20
C GLY A 338 32.64 -46.88 19.35
N ASN A 339 32.59 -47.78 18.37
CA ASN A 339 31.38 -48.19 17.62
C ASN A 339 30.55 -49.18 18.44
N ASN A 340 29.22 -49.11 18.28
CA ASN A 340 28.25 -50.22 18.07
C ASN A 340 26.89 -49.84 18.68
N SER A 341 25.74 -50.40 18.29
CA SER A 341 25.12 -50.74 17.01
C SER A 341 23.70 -51.26 17.34
N PHE A 342 22.77 -51.10 16.39
CA PHE A 342 21.56 -51.92 16.15
C PHE A 342 20.28 -51.89 17.03
N LEU A 343 19.16 -52.02 16.26
CA LEU A 343 17.78 -52.50 16.54
C LEU A 343 16.75 -51.41 16.96
N ARG A 344 15.52 -51.32 16.42
CA ARG A 344 14.77 -52.12 15.42
C ARG A 344 13.54 -51.33 14.91
N LYS A 345 13.03 -51.81 13.78
CA LYS A 345 11.86 -51.41 12.97
C LYS A 345 10.53 -51.30 13.74
N GLY A 346 9.63 -50.48 13.17
CA GLY A 346 8.18 -50.62 13.31
C GLY A 346 7.41 -49.68 12.37
N LYS A 347 7.08 -50.13 11.15
CA LYS A 347 6.04 -49.56 10.28
C LYS A 347 4.70 -50.20 10.63
N ASN A 348 3.62 -49.43 10.64
CA ASN A 348 2.32 -49.91 10.16
C ASN A 348 1.53 -48.76 9.52
N LYS A 349 1.29 -48.97 8.21
CA LYS A 349 0.45 -48.33 7.19
C LYS A 349 0.49 -46.81 7.02
#